data_AF-A0A809RKR0-F1
#
_entry.id   AF-A0A809RKR0-F1
#
_cell.length_a   1.000
_cell.length_b   1.000
_cell.length_c   1.000
_cell.angle_alpha   90.00
_cell.angle_beta   90.00
_cell.angle_gamma   90.00
#
_symmetry.space_group_name_H-M   'P 1'
#
loop_
_entity.id
_entity.type
_entity.pdbx_description
1 polymer ?
#
loop_
_entity_poly.entity_id
_entity_poly.type
_entity_poly.pdbx_seq_one_letter_code
_entity_poly.pdbx_strand_id
1 'polypeptide(L)' 'MLLRLLMHLFIAASVVAVVGGLGYVYVKPPAGMHVTSEGVPYLSPPVAHPATGEAIPLERLVQHYKGGGK' A
#
# COMPACT_ATOMS: atom_id res chain seq x y z
N MET A 1 29.17 31.40 11.64
CA MET A 1 29.59 29.98 11.58
C MET A 1 28.51 29.05 12.15
N LEU A 2 27.96 29.34 13.34
CA LEU A 2 26.88 28.58 13.98
C LEU A 2 25.65 28.32 13.08
N LEU A 3 25.06 29.35 12.46
CA LEU A 3 23.91 29.19 11.57
C LEU A 3 24.17 28.23 10.40
N ARG A 4 25.38 28.26 9.83
CA ARG A 4 25.76 27.32 8.75
C ARG A 4 25.79 25.89 9.29
N LEU A 5 26.35 25.69 10.49
CA LEU A 5 26.42 24.35 11.10
C LEU A 5 25.01 23.80 11.40
N LEU A 6 24.12 24.64 11.93
CA LEU A 6 22.72 24.29 12.20
C LEU A 6 21.98 23.90 10.91
N MET A 7 22.19 24.65 9.82
CA MET A 7 21.60 24.32 8.52
C MET A 7 22.09 22.97 7.98
N HIS A 8 23.40 22.67 8.09
CA HIS A 8 23.92 21.37 7.65
C HIS A 8 23.34 20.22 8.47
N LEU A 9 23.21 20.40 9.80
CA LEU A 9 22.62 19.39 10.67
C LEU A 9 21.14 19.17 10.35
N PHE A 10 20.38 20.24 10.10
CA PHE A 10 18.99 20.15 9.68
C PHE A 10 18.84 19.38 8.36
N ILE A 11 19.67 19.70 7.36
CA ILE A 11 19.68 18.99 6.08
C ILE A 11 20.01 17.51 6.29
N ALA A 12 21.07 17.20 7.04
CA ALA A 12 21.48 15.82 7.31
C ALA A 12 20.37 15.03 8.01
N ALA A 13 19.74 15.60 9.05
CA ALA A 13 18.62 14.99 9.75
C ALA A 13 17.42 14.77 8.83
N SER A 14 17.13 15.72 7.94
CA SER A 14 16.03 15.63 6.97
C SER A 14 16.27 14.50 5.97
N VAL A 15 17.48 14.39 5.44
CA VAL A 15 17.85 13.29 4.52
C VAL A 15 17.72 11.95 5.22
N VAL A 16 18.23 11.82 6.46
CA VAL A 16 18.11 10.57 7.24
C VAL A 16 16.64 10.23 7.49
N ALA A 17 15.81 11.20 7.84
CA ALA A 17 14.39 10.98 8.08
C ALA A 17 13.66 10.50 6.81
N VAL A 18 13.93 11.13 5.66
CA VAL A 18 13.30 10.76 4.38
C VAL A 18 13.76 9.39 3.91
N VAL A 19 15.07 9.16 3.83
CA VAL A 19 15.63 7.90 3.34
C VAL A 19 15.28 6.76 4.29
N GLY A 20 15.38 6.98 5.60
CA GLY A 20 14.99 6.01 6.62
C GLY A 20 13.49 5.70 6.60
N GLY A 21 12.64 6.73 6.50
CA GLY A 21 11.19 6.56 6.43
C GLY A 21 10.75 5.80 5.18
N LEU A 22 11.28 6.16 4.01
CA LEU A 22 11.02 5.44 2.77
C LEU A 22 11.51 3.99 2.87
N GLY A 23 12.76 3.78 3.28
CA GLY A 23 13.33 2.44 3.45
C GLY A 23 12.47 1.57 4.37
N TYR A 24 11.98 2.13 5.48
CA TYR A 24 11.09 1.43 6.41
C TYR A 24 9.77 1.03 5.74
N VAL A 25 9.13 1.93 4.99
CA VAL A 25 7.86 1.65 4.29
C VAL A 25 8.02 0.54 3.25
N TYR A 26 9.14 0.47 2.54
CA TYR A 26 9.38 -0.63 1.59
C TYR A 26 9.68 -1.98 2.26
N VAL A 27 10.36 -1.97 3.42
CA VAL A 27 10.66 -3.20 4.17
C VAL A 27 9.45 -3.71 4.94
N LYS A 28 8.63 -2.81 5.48
CA LYS A 28 7.38 -3.12 6.21
C LYS A 28 6.23 -2.29 5.61
N PRO A 29 5.70 -2.71 4.45
CA PRO A 29 4.62 -1.99 3.82
C PRO A 29 3.39 -1.93 4.73
N PRO A 30 2.74 -0.75 4.84
CA PRO A 30 1.45 -0.65 5.50
C PRO A 30 0.40 -1.44 4.72
N ALA A 31 -0.70 -1.82 5.39
CA ALA A 31 -1.75 -2.64 4.80
C ALA A 31 -2.31 -2.08 3.47
N GLY A 32 -2.35 -0.76 3.29
CA GLY A 32 -2.79 -0.11 2.06
C GLY A 32 -1.86 -0.31 0.85
N MET A 33 -0.65 -0.82 1.05
CA MET A 33 0.30 -1.19 -0.01
C MET A 33 0.31 -2.69 -0.31
N HIS A 34 -0.47 -3.49 0.42
CA HIS A 34 -0.57 -4.92 0.17
C HIS A 34 -1.62 -5.23 -0.90
N VAL A 35 -1.29 -6.22 -1.73
CA VAL A 35 -2.17 -6.78 -2.76
C VAL A 35 -2.24 -8.30 -2.60
N THR A 36 -3.36 -8.90 -2.97
CA THR A 36 -3.50 -10.37 -2.98
C THR A 36 -2.71 -10.98 -4.14
N SER A 37 -2.65 -12.31 -4.22
CA SER A 37 -2.04 -13.02 -5.37
C SER A 37 -2.69 -12.65 -6.70
N GLU A 38 -3.94 -12.21 -6.65
CA GLU A 38 -4.69 -11.77 -7.82
C GLU A 38 -4.44 -10.32 -8.23
N GLY A 39 -3.63 -9.60 -7.45
CA GLY A 39 -3.33 -8.18 -7.64
C GLY A 39 -4.36 -7.24 -7.04
N VAL A 40 -5.26 -7.73 -6.18
CA VAL A 40 -6.32 -6.90 -5.58
C VAL A 40 -5.80 -6.21 -4.31
N PRO A 41 -5.90 -4.87 -4.18
CA PRO A 41 -5.53 -4.17 -2.94
C PRO A 41 -6.32 -4.67 -1.72
N TYR A 42 -5.64 -4.86 -0.58
CA TYR A 42 -6.26 -5.40 0.64
C TYR A 42 -7.39 -4.54 1.20
N LEU A 43 -7.33 -3.23 0.95
CA LEU A 43 -8.34 -2.27 1.40
C LEU A 43 -9.40 -1.98 0.33
N SER A 44 -9.44 -2.74 -0.76
CA SER A 44 -10.51 -2.63 -1.74
C SER A 44 -11.85 -2.99 -1.09
N PRO A 45 -12.90 -2.16 -1.26
CA PRO A 45 -14.22 -2.47 -0.74
C PRO A 45 -14.80 -3.72 -1.44
N PRO A 46 -15.70 -4.45 -0.77
CA PRO A 46 -16.44 -5.55 -1.42
C PRO A 46 -17.34 -5.02 -2.53
N VAL A 47 -17.69 -5.89 -3.48
CA VAL A 47 -18.57 -5.60 -4.61
C VAL A 47 -19.88 -6.38 -4.48
N ALA A 48 -20.96 -5.87 -5.07
CA ALA A 48 -22.27 -6.55 -5.01
C ALA A 48 -22.37 -7.68 -6.04
N HIS A 49 -22.86 -8.85 -5.62
CA HIS A 49 -23.19 -9.95 -6.51
C HIS A 49 -24.42 -9.57 -7.36
N PRO A 50 -24.35 -9.63 -8.70
CA PRO A 50 -25.37 -9.04 -9.56
C PRO A 50 -26.74 -9.72 -9.46
N ALA A 51 -26.79 -11.01 -9.11
CA ALA A 51 -28.06 -11.75 -9.01
C ALA A 51 -28.68 -11.72 -7.61
N THR A 52 -27.88 -11.51 -6.56
CA THR A 52 -28.33 -11.68 -5.16
C THR A 52 -28.17 -10.42 -4.31
N GLY A 53 -27.39 -9.45 -4.77
CA GLY A 53 -27.04 -8.24 -4.02
C GLY A 53 -26.03 -8.47 -2.89
N GLU A 54 -25.53 -9.70 -2.71
CA GLU A 54 -24.61 -10.04 -1.64
C GLU A 54 -23.25 -9.34 -1.79
N ALA A 55 -22.68 -8.85 -0.69
CA ALA A 55 -21.34 -8.26 -0.70
C ALA A 55 -20.28 -9.37 -0.81
N ILE A 56 -19.62 -9.46 -1.96
CA ILE A 56 -18.55 -10.43 -2.23
C ILE A 56 -17.18 -9.73 -2.26
N PRO A 57 -16.10 -10.38 -1.81
CA PRO A 57 -14.74 -9.85 -1.97
C PRO A 57 -14.43 -9.59 -3.45
N LEU A 58 -13.84 -8.44 -3.76
CA LEU A 58 -13.44 -8.08 -5.13
C LEU A 58 -12.53 -9.14 -5.77
N GLU A 59 -11.68 -9.80 -4.97
CA GLU A 59 -10.84 -10.90 -5.42
C GLU A 59 -11.61 -12.04 -6.06
N ARG A 60 -12.79 -12.40 -5.55
CA ARG A 60 -13.62 -13.48 -6.14
C ARG A 60 -14.10 -13.09 -7.54
N LEU A 61 -14.44 -11.81 -7.75
CA LEU A 61 -14.82 -11.30 -9.06
C LEU A 61 -13.63 -11.35 -10.04
N VAL A 62 -12.44 -10.95 -9.60
CA VAL A 62 -11.22 -11.02 -10.41
C VAL A 62 -10.89 -12.47 -10.78
N GLN A 63 -10.95 -13.40 -9.83
CA GLN A 63 -10.75 -14.83 -10.08
C GLN A 63 -11.74 -15.39 -11.09
N HIS A 64 -13.01 -14.98 -11.01
CA HIS A 64 -14.06 -15.39 -11.95
C HIS A 64 -13.70 -14.97 -13.39
N TYR A 65 -13.33 -13.71 -13.61
CA TYR A 65 -12.95 -13.21 -14.95
C TYR A 65 -11.64 -13.78 -15.47
N LYS A 66 -10.71 -14.17 -14.59
CA LYS A 66 -9.48 -14.88 -14.95
C LYS A 66 -9.69 -16.38 -15.25
N GLY A 67 -10.90 -16.90 -15.05
CA GLY A 67 -11.21 -18.33 -15.23
C GLY A 67 -10.71 -19.24 -14.10
N GLY A 68 -10.21 -18.67 -12.99
CA GLY A 68 -9.74 -19.40 -11.81
C GLY A 68 -10.81 -19.63 -10.75
N GLY A 69 -11.95 -18.94 -10.83
CA GLY A 69 -13.05 -19.03 -9.87
C GLY A 69 -14.06 -20.12 -10.21
N LYS A 70 -13.90 -21.31 -9.64
CA LYS A 70 -15.05 -22.18 -9.31
C LYS A 70 -15.65 -21.75 -7.97
#